data_AF-A0A534RVJ2-F1
#
_entry.id   AF-A0A534RVJ2-F1
#
_cell.length_a   1.000
_cell.length_b   1.000
_cell.length_c   1.000
_cell.angle_alpha   90.00
_cell.angle_beta   90.00
_cell.angle_gamma   90.00
#
_symmetry.space_group_name_H-M   'P 1'
#
loop_
_entity.id
_entity.type
_entity.pdbx_description
1 polymer ?
#
loop_
_entity_poly.entity_id
_entity_poly.type
_entity_poly.pdbx_seq_one_letter_code
_entity_poly.pdbx_strand_id
1 'polypeptide(L)'
;MPNTKQQKKRVRSAARQRLENLRYRSTVKTLTRRLEATVAAGEKDRVEAEHRELVHWIDRAAARGALHRNTAARRKARAARLVGPSPPPAAAAKPRRRLGRG
;
A
#
# COMPACT_ATOMS: atom_id res chain seq x y z
N MET A 1 -10.20 8.03 -30.26
CA MET A 1 -8.95 7.50 -30.88
C MET A 1 -7.85 8.56 -30.79
N PRO A 2 -6.55 8.18 -30.78
CA PRO A 2 -5.47 9.16 -30.81
C PRO A 2 -5.28 9.68 -32.24
N ASN A 3 -5.46 10.99 -32.43
CA ASN A 3 -5.47 11.63 -33.73
C ASN A 3 -4.04 12.01 -34.19
N THR A 4 -3.09 12.16 -33.25
CA THR A 4 -1.69 12.51 -33.55
C THR A 4 -0.72 11.38 -33.21
N LYS A 5 0.43 11.33 -33.91
CA LYS A 5 1.49 10.32 -33.68
C LYS A 5 1.97 10.30 -32.22
N GLN A 6 2.09 11.47 -31.60
CA GLN A 6 2.48 11.59 -30.20
C GLN A 6 1.44 10.99 -29.25
N GLN A 7 0.15 11.21 -29.50
CA GLN A 7 -0.93 10.62 -28.70
C GLN A 7 -0.93 9.09 -28.81
N LYS A 8 -0.74 8.52 -30.02
CA LYS A 8 -0.60 7.07 -30.21
C LYS A 8 0.56 6.50 -29.38
N LYS A 9 1.69 7.20 -29.29
CA LYS A 9 2.83 6.82 -28.41
C LYS A 9 2.44 6.85 -26.94
N ARG A 10 1.79 7.92 -26.47
CA ARG A 10 1.35 8.07 -25.07
C ARG A 10 0.38 6.96 -24.64
N VAL A 11 -0.56 6.57 -25.51
CA VAL A 11 -1.50 5.47 -25.22
C VAL A 11 -0.75 4.15 -25.03
N ARG A 12 0.23 3.83 -25.89
CA ARG A 12 1.04 2.61 -25.75
C ARG A 12 1.86 2.59 -24.46
N SER A 13 2.51 3.70 -24.09
CA SER A 13 3.26 3.78 -22.83
C SER A 13 2.35 3.71 -21.61
N ALA A 14 1.20 4.39 -21.64
CA ALA A 14 0.23 4.36 -20.55
C ALA A 14 -0.33 2.94 -20.32
N ALA A 15 -0.61 2.18 -21.38
CA ALA A 15 -1.06 0.80 -21.28
C ALA A 15 -0.02 -0.10 -20.59
N ARG A 16 1.26 0.02 -20.97
CA ARG A 16 2.37 -0.72 -20.34
C ARG A 16 2.51 -0.37 -18.86
N GLN A 17 2.56 0.93 -18.55
CA GLN A 17 2.65 1.40 -17.17
C GLN A 17 1.45 0.96 -16.33
N ARG A 18 0.24 0.94 -16.91
CA ARG A 18 -0.97 0.47 -16.23
C ARG A 18 -0.84 -1.00 -15.82
N LEU A 19 -0.32 -1.86 -16.69
CA LEU A 19 -0.13 -3.28 -16.38
C LEU A 19 0.89 -3.48 -15.25
N GLU A 20 2.01 -2.79 -15.30
CA GLU A 20 3.02 -2.84 -14.23
C GLU A 20 2.47 -2.32 -12.90
N ASN A 21 1.81 -1.17 -12.92
CA ASN A 21 1.18 -0.59 -11.72
C ASN A 21 0.11 -1.52 -11.15
N LEU A 22 -0.65 -2.19 -12.01
CA LEU A 22 -1.65 -3.16 -11.59
C LEU A 22 -0.98 -4.33 -10.86
N ARG A 23 0.09 -4.90 -11.43
CA ARG A 23 0.86 -6.00 -10.81
C ARG A 23 1.36 -5.62 -9.42
N TYR A 24 2.03 -4.47 -9.27
CA TYR A 24 2.50 -4.02 -7.96
C TYR A 24 1.36 -3.83 -6.97
N ARG A 25 0.26 -3.19 -7.39
CA ARG A 25 -0.90 -2.94 -6.52
C ARG A 25 -1.58 -4.23 -6.10
N SER A 26 -1.74 -5.20 -7.00
CA SER A 26 -2.34 -6.50 -6.69
C SER A 26 -1.45 -7.32 -5.77
N THR A 27 -0.14 -7.37 -6.00
CA THR A 27 0.80 -8.09 -5.14
C THR A 27 0.76 -7.54 -3.71
N VAL A 28 0.84 -6.22 -3.53
CA VAL A 28 0.73 -5.61 -2.19
C VAL A 28 -0.61 -5.93 -1.53
N LYS A 29 -1.72 -5.93 -2.28
CA LYS A 29 -3.05 -6.29 -1.76
C LYS A 29 -3.09 -7.76 -1.30
N THR A 30 -2.53 -8.67 -2.08
CA THR A 30 -2.47 -10.09 -1.76
C THR A 30 -1.64 -10.34 -0.51
N LEU A 31 -0.43 -9.77 -0.44
CA LEU A 31 0.44 -9.90 0.73
C LEU A 31 -0.17 -9.28 1.99
N THR A 32 -0.90 -8.17 1.86
CA THR A 32 -1.63 -7.59 2.99
C THR A 32 -2.67 -8.57 3.55
N ARG A 33 -3.44 -9.23 2.67
CA ARG A 33 -4.44 -10.24 3.10
C ARG A 33 -3.79 -11.46 3.72
N ARG A 34 -2.64 -11.89 3.20
CA ARG A 34 -1.89 -13.01 3.76
C ARG A 34 -1.33 -12.69 5.15
N LEU A 35 -0.81 -11.48 5.35
CA LEU A 35 -0.41 -11.01 6.68
C LEU A 35 -1.60 -10.97 7.64
N GLU A 36 -2.75 -10.44 7.22
CA GLU A 36 -3.97 -10.43 8.05
C GLU A 36 -4.40 -11.85 8.46
N ALA A 37 -4.32 -12.83 7.54
CA ALA A 37 -4.65 -14.23 7.82
C ALA A 37 -3.65 -14.92 8.75
N THR A 38 -2.35 -14.69 8.57
CA THR A 38 -1.29 -15.27 9.43
C THR A 38 -1.30 -14.70 10.83
N VAL A 39 -1.58 -13.40 10.98
CA VAL A 39 -1.80 -12.77 12.29
C VAL A 39 -3.00 -13.39 13.00
N ALA A 40 -4.10 -13.63 12.28
CA ALA A 40 -5.28 -14.28 12.84
C ALA A 40 -5.02 -15.75 13.26
N ALA A 41 -4.11 -16.45 12.58
CA ALA A 41 -3.70 -17.81 12.91
C ALA A 41 -2.73 -17.91 14.11
N GLY A 42 -2.10 -16.80 14.52
CA GLY A 42 -1.19 -16.76 15.68
C GLY A 42 0.23 -17.31 15.43
N GLU A 43 0.62 -17.52 14.17
CA GLU A 43 1.95 -18.04 13.78
C GLU A 43 3.02 -16.93 13.81
N LYS A 44 3.59 -16.64 14.98
CA LYS A 44 4.50 -15.49 15.21
C LYS A 44 5.68 -15.40 14.22
N ASP A 45 6.38 -16.50 13.96
CA ASP A 45 7.54 -16.51 13.06
C ASP A 45 7.14 -16.19 11.62
N ARG A 46 5.98 -16.70 11.21
CA ARG A 46 5.44 -16.49 9.87
C ARG A 46 4.91 -15.07 9.69
N VAL A 47 4.33 -14.48 10.73
CA VAL A 47 3.88 -13.08 10.74
C VAL A 47 5.06 -12.15 10.47
N GLU A 48 6.21 -12.38 11.10
CA GLU A 48 7.39 -11.53 10.87
C GLU A 48 7.91 -11.66 9.44
N ALA A 49 8.00 -12.88 8.90
CA ALA A 49 8.43 -13.12 7.53
C ALA A 49 7.50 -12.42 6.51
N GLU A 50 6.19 -12.61 6.64
CA GLU A 50 5.18 -12.01 5.75
C GLU A 50 5.14 -10.48 5.88
N HIS A 51 5.36 -9.95 7.08
CA HIS A 51 5.46 -8.50 7.30
C HIS A 51 6.67 -7.90 6.57
N ARG A 52 7.84 -8.53 6.69
CA ARG A 52 9.05 -8.09 5.98
C ARG A 52 8.86 -8.13 4.46
N GLU A 53 8.23 -9.20 3.95
CA GLU A 53 7.92 -9.31 2.52
C GLU A 53 6.96 -8.21 2.06
N LEU A 54 5.88 -7.95 2.81
CA LEU A 54 4.92 -6.90 2.50
C LEU A 54 5.58 -5.51 2.44
N VAL A 55 6.42 -5.18 3.43
CA VAL A 55 7.12 -3.89 3.48
C VAL A 55 8.03 -3.72 2.26
N HIS A 56 8.80 -4.74 1.91
CA HIS A 56 9.66 -4.74 0.73
C HIS A 56 8.88 -4.44 -0.56
N TRP A 57 7.75 -5.11 -0.76
CA TRP A 57 6.91 -4.88 -1.94
C TRP A 57 6.24 -3.50 -1.96
N ILE A 58 5.87 -2.96 -0.80
CA ILE A 58 5.34 -1.59 -0.70
C ILE A 58 6.39 -0.57 -1.15
N ASP A 59 7.63 -0.72 -0.67
CA ASP A 59 8.70 0.21 -0.99
C ASP A 59 9.13 0.11 -2.46
N ARG A 60 9.18 -1.11 -3.02
CA ARG A 60 9.38 -1.32 -4.46
C ARG A 60 8.27 -0.68 -5.30
N ALA A 61 7.01 -0.81 -4.88
CA ALA A 61 5.88 -0.20 -5.57
C ALA A 61 5.91 1.33 -5.48
N ALA A 62 6.43 1.90 -4.39
CA ALA A 62 6.64 3.34 -4.26
C ALA A 62 7.75 3.85 -5.19
N ALA A 63 8.91 3.17 -5.19
CA ALA A 63 10.04 3.51 -6.05
C ALA A 63 9.70 3.45 -7.55
N ARG A 64 8.83 2.51 -7.95
CA ARG A 64 8.35 2.37 -9.34
C ARG A 64 7.18 3.30 -9.70
N GLY A 65 6.72 4.14 -8.77
CA GLY A 65 5.60 5.06 -8.98
C GLY A 65 4.21 4.39 -9.05
N ALA A 66 4.13 3.09 -8.76
CA ALA A 66 2.85 2.37 -8.71
C ALA A 66 2.00 2.79 -7.50
N LEU A 67 2.65 3.19 -6.40
CA LEU A 67 2.06 3.80 -5.21
C LEU A 67 2.68 5.18 -4.94
N HIS A 68 1.84 6.14 -4.58
CA HIS A 68 2.33 7.42 -4.06
C HIS A 68 3.00 7.23 -2.69
N ARG A 69 4.04 8.02 -2.38
CA ARG A 69 4.80 7.96 -1.12
C ARG A 69 3.92 7.94 0.13
N ASN A 70 2.87 8.79 0.17
CA ASN A 70 1.94 8.83 1.29
C ASN A 70 1.09 7.56 1.38
N THR A 71 0.73 6.96 0.24
CA THR A 71 -0.01 5.69 0.22
C THR A 71 0.87 4.54 0.70
N ALA A 72 2.14 4.52 0.30
CA ALA A 72 3.12 3.56 0.80
C ALA A 72 3.31 3.70 2.32
N ALA A 73 3.54 4.93 2.82
CA ALA A 73 3.66 5.21 4.25
C ALA A 73 2.41 4.77 5.04
N ARG A 74 1.20 5.08 4.56
CA ARG A 74 -0.05 4.63 5.20
C ARG A 74 -0.17 3.10 5.26
N ARG A 75 0.26 2.39 4.20
CA ARG A 75 0.23 0.93 4.16
C ARG A 75 1.25 0.31 5.13
N LYS A 76 2.47 0.84 5.20
CA LYS A 76 3.48 0.40 6.18
C LYS A 76 3.00 0.62 7.61
N ALA A 77 2.45 1.79 7.91
CA ALA A 77 1.88 2.08 9.23
C ALA A 77 0.68 1.20 9.59
N ARG A 78 -0.09 0.71 8.60
CA ARG A 78 -1.15 -0.27 8.84
C ARG A 78 -0.59 -1.66 9.09
N ALA A 79 0.38 -2.10 8.30
CA ALA A 79 1.06 -3.39 8.49
C ALA A 79 1.73 -3.49 9.87
N ALA A 80 2.44 -2.45 10.29
CA ALA A 80 3.08 -2.38 11.60
C ALA A 80 2.05 -2.46 12.75
N ARG A 81 0.87 -1.84 12.60
CA ARG A 81 -0.21 -1.92 13.59
C ARG A 81 -0.88 -3.29 13.66
N LEU A 82 -0.81 -4.10 12.60
CA LEU A 82 -1.33 -5.46 12.60
C LEU A 82 -0.38 -6.42 13.34
N VAL A 83 0.92 -6.17 13.29
CA VAL A 83 1.95 -7.04 13.88
C VAL A 83 2.32 -6.62 15.30
N GLY A 84 2.35 -5.32 15.59
CA GLY A 84 2.61 -4.80 16.92
C GLY A 84 1.46 -5.10 17.90
N PRO A 85 1.69 -4.99 19.21
CA PRO A 85 0.62 -5.08 20.19
C PRO A 85 -0.44 -4.03 19.84
N SER A 86 -1.71 -4.47 19.74
CA SER A 86 -2.84 -3.57 19.50
C SER A 86 -2.68 -2.33 20.38
N PRO A 87 -2.77 -1.10 19.84
CA PRO A 87 -2.96 0.04 20.72
C PRO A 87 -4.21 -0.28 21.58
N PRO A 88 -4.18 0.00 22.90
CA PRO A 88 -5.33 -0.27 23.76
C PRO A 88 -6.57 0.38 23.14
N PRO A 89 -7.74 -0.29 23.20
CA PRO A 89 -8.96 0.27 22.64
C PRO A 89 -9.23 1.62 23.29
N ALA A 90 -9.31 2.66 22.47
CA ALA A 90 -9.80 3.99 22.81
C ALA A 90 -9.11 4.69 24.01
N ALA A 91 -7.94 5.29 23.78
CA ALA A 91 -7.54 6.49 24.51
C ALA A 91 -7.75 7.73 23.61
N ALA A 92 -8.94 8.33 23.72
CA ALA A 92 -9.27 9.73 23.45
C ALA A 92 -8.48 10.47 22.34
N ALA A 93 -8.80 10.20 21.07
CA ALA A 93 -8.48 11.15 20.02
C ALA A 93 -9.46 12.35 20.13
N LYS A 94 -9.01 13.41 20.83
CA LYS A 94 -9.70 14.72 20.88
C LYS A 94 -10.16 15.12 19.47
N PRO A 95 -11.36 15.73 19.30
CA PRO A 95 -11.85 16.10 17.99
C PRO A 95 -10.81 17.01 17.34
N ARG A 96 -10.27 16.58 16.19
CA ARG A 96 -9.40 17.44 15.38
C ARG A 96 -10.22 18.68 15.05
N ARG A 97 -9.95 19.79 15.76
CA ARG A 97 -10.46 21.11 15.42
C ARG A 97 -10.22 21.29 13.93
N ARG A 98 -11.31 21.33 13.17
CA ARG A 98 -11.32 21.73 11.78
C ARG A 98 -10.98 23.22 11.79
N LEU A 99 -9.70 23.55 11.90
CA LEU A 99 -9.25 24.92 11.67
C LEU A 99 -9.65 25.22 10.23
N GLY A 100 -10.55 26.19 10.09
CA GLY A 100 -11.11 26.61 8.82
C GLY A 100 -10.00 26.90 7.84
N ARG A 101 -10.11 26.31 6.64
CA ARG A 101 -9.52 26.91 5.46
C ARG A 101 -10.40 28.12 5.14
N GLY A 102 -9.97 29.28 5.62
CA GLY A 102 -10.24 30.55 4.92
C GLY A 102 -9.41 30.60 3.64
#